data_AF-A0A7K2Z7P1-F1
#
_entry.id   AF-A0A7K2Z7P1-F1
#
_cell.length_a   1.000
_cell.length_b   1.000
_cell.length_c   1.000
_cell.angle_alpha   90.00
_cell.angle_beta   90.00
_cell.angle_gamma   90.00
#
_symmetry.space_group_name_H-M   'P 1'
#
loop_
_entity.id
_entity.type
_entity.pdbx_description
1 polymer ?
#
loop_
_entity_poly.entity_id
_entity_poly.type
_entity_poly.pdbx_seq_one_letter_code
_entity_poly.pdbx_strand_id
1 'polypeptide(L)'
;MTPADLSRTVLHAVRRAVAENALHALVPARVRVERTRPGGSGDYACAVALQLAGDAGLPALEVARILRERVAAEPGIGRVEITGPGFLSFTLDAPGDSDRAVLDAVRERGSAYGHGDALREEVLRFHHAREVRAAVTGDAVRRLVLSQGARVRISCDEAGQAGEAEWGLLGVTVDAYGTPPVTSPADPSAPLIPVRPVPAGATARELLERLGPDATRWGLLR
;
A
#
# COMPACT_ATOMS: atom_id res chain seq x y z
N MET A 1 16.02 4.27 -8.64
CA MET A 1 14.93 5.18 -8.16
C MET A 1 13.59 4.53 -8.48
N THR A 2 12.78 4.14 -7.50
CA THR A 2 11.47 3.49 -7.78
C THR A 2 10.35 4.53 -7.98
N PRO A 3 9.19 4.16 -8.55
CA PRO A 3 8.03 5.07 -8.66
C PRO A 3 7.56 5.58 -7.30
N ALA A 4 7.61 4.75 -6.26
CA ALA A 4 7.23 5.14 -4.90
C ALA A 4 8.24 6.16 -4.32
N ASP A 5 9.53 5.97 -4.59
CA ASP A 5 10.56 6.93 -4.20
C ASP A 5 10.36 8.25 -4.94
N LEU A 6 10.11 8.23 -6.25
CA LEU A 6 9.84 9.44 -7.04
C LEU A 6 8.61 10.19 -6.51
N SER A 7 7.52 9.48 -6.20
CA SER A 7 6.33 10.05 -5.55
C SER A 7 6.66 10.76 -4.23
N ARG A 8 7.52 10.15 -3.39
CA ARG A 8 7.98 10.76 -2.13
C ARG A 8 8.89 11.95 -2.38
N THR A 9 9.80 11.87 -3.34
CA THR A 9 10.71 12.94 -3.72
C THR A 9 9.94 14.17 -4.18
N VAL A 10 8.94 14.01 -5.06
CA VAL A 10 8.09 15.12 -5.49
C VAL A 10 7.30 15.71 -4.32
N LEU A 11 6.76 14.88 -3.42
CA LEU A 11 6.07 15.38 -2.22
C LEU A 11 7.02 16.18 -1.30
N HIS A 12 8.26 15.74 -1.13
CA HIS A 12 9.27 16.49 -0.38
C HIS A 12 9.61 17.82 -1.06
N ALA A 13 9.74 17.85 -2.40
CA ALA A 13 9.95 19.08 -3.15
C ALA A 13 8.79 20.08 -2.96
N VAL A 14 7.54 19.60 -2.93
CA VAL A 14 6.36 20.44 -2.62
C VAL A 14 6.45 20.99 -1.20
N ARG A 15 6.74 20.15 -0.21
CA ARG A 15 6.90 20.59 1.20
C ARG A 15 7.98 21.65 1.35
N ARG A 16 9.12 21.47 0.67
CA ARG A 16 10.22 22.44 0.67
C ARG A 16 9.80 23.75 0.01
N ALA A 17 9.13 23.71 -1.14
CA ALA A 17 8.65 24.92 -1.81
C ALA A 17 7.69 25.73 -0.92
N VAL A 18 6.82 25.05 -0.15
CA VAL A 18 5.93 25.71 0.81
C VAL A 18 6.70 26.28 2.01
N ALA A 19 7.62 25.49 2.60
CA ALA A 19 8.42 25.94 3.74
C ALA A 19 9.33 27.14 3.41
N GLU A 20 9.84 27.21 2.17
CA GLU A 20 10.67 28.29 1.66
C GLU A 20 9.85 29.51 1.18
N ASN A 21 8.51 29.50 1.33
CA ASN A 21 7.58 30.51 0.81
C ASN A 21 7.67 30.72 -0.71
N ALA A 22 8.20 29.74 -1.46
CA ALA A 22 8.20 29.76 -2.91
C ALA A 22 6.83 29.35 -3.49
N LEU A 23 6.01 28.63 -2.71
CA LEU A 23 4.66 28.22 -3.09
C LEU A 23 3.71 28.42 -1.90
N HIS A 24 2.60 29.12 -2.12
CA HIS A 24 1.57 29.30 -1.09
C HIS A 24 0.38 28.35 -1.33
N ALA A 25 0.55 27.05 -1.11
CA ALA A 25 -0.49 26.05 -1.32
C ALA A 25 -0.55 25.02 -0.19
N LEU A 26 -1.70 24.34 -0.05
CA LEU A 26 -1.82 23.21 0.86
C LEU A 26 -0.99 22.02 0.34
N VAL A 27 -0.15 21.47 1.22
CA VAL A 27 0.63 20.27 0.87
C VAL A 27 -0.32 19.07 0.76
N PRO A 28 -0.35 18.36 -0.38
CA PRO A 28 -1.21 17.20 -0.55
C PRO A 28 -0.73 16.05 0.34
N ALA A 29 -1.66 15.22 0.82
CA ALA A 29 -1.32 14.06 1.63
C ALA A 29 -0.44 13.05 0.87
N ARG A 30 -0.63 12.94 -0.46
CA ARG A 30 0.13 12.07 -1.35
C ARG A 30 0.29 12.72 -2.73
N VAL A 31 1.44 12.47 -3.35
CA VAL A 31 1.67 12.76 -4.77
C VAL A 31 1.70 11.45 -5.53
N ARG A 32 0.99 11.39 -6.66
CA ARG A 32 0.97 10.24 -7.55
C ARG A 32 1.79 10.52 -8.80
N VAL A 33 2.72 9.62 -9.09
CA VAL A 33 3.44 9.56 -10.37
C VAL A 33 2.89 8.40 -11.18
N GLU A 34 2.77 8.57 -12.48
CA GLU A 34 2.26 7.55 -13.39
C GLU A 34 3.28 7.28 -14.48
N ARG A 35 3.33 6.03 -14.96
CA ARG A 35 4.17 5.71 -16.12
C ARG A 35 3.62 6.43 -17.34
N THR A 36 4.50 7.07 -18.09
CA THR A 36 4.10 7.81 -19.29
C THR A 36 3.50 6.86 -20.32
N ARG A 37 2.41 7.29 -20.97
CA ARG A 37 1.76 6.51 -22.04
C ARG A 37 2.67 6.42 -23.27
N PRO A 38 2.50 5.39 -24.12
CA PRO A 38 3.21 5.33 -25.40
C PRO A 38 3.07 6.64 -26.19
N GLY A 39 4.20 7.23 -26.58
CA GLY A 39 4.26 8.52 -27.28
C GLY A 39 4.34 9.77 -26.39
N GLY A 40 4.31 9.64 -25.06
CA GLY A 40 4.59 10.75 -24.15
C GLY A 40 6.09 10.96 -23.86
N SER A 41 6.43 12.04 -23.15
CA SER A 41 7.82 12.36 -22.75
C SER A 41 8.15 11.84 -21.34
N GLY A 42 9.38 11.31 -21.19
CA GLY A 42 9.90 10.74 -19.95
C GLY A 42 9.35 9.36 -19.60
N ASP A 43 9.92 8.76 -18.56
CA ASP A 43 9.50 7.47 -18.01
C ASP A 43 8.22 7.60 -17.17
N TYR A 44 8.12 8.71 -16.43
CA TYR A 44 7.01 9.00 -15.53
C TYR A 44 6.49 10.43 -15.71
N ALA A 45 5.23 10.66 -15.36
CA ALA A 45 4.61 11.97 -15.34
C ALA A 45 3.85 12.23 -14.02
N CYS A 46 3.76 13.50 -13.63
CA CYS A 46 3.02 13.94 -12.45
C CYS A 46 2.21 15.21 -12.74
N ALA A 47 0.95 15.21 -12.30
CA ALA A 47 0.01 16.33 -12.44
C ALA A 47 -0.01 17.27 -11.23
N VAL A 48 0.92 17.13 -10.27
CA VAL A 48 0.86 17.85 -8.99
C VAL A 48 0.84 19.38 -9.15
N ALA A 49 1.53 19.92 -10.16
CA ALA A 49 1.55 21.36 -10.39
C ALA A 49 0.17 21.90 -10.81
N LEU A 50 -0.61 21.12 -11.57
CA LEU A 50 -1.99 21.46 -11.94
C LEU A 50 -2.90 21.47 -10.71
N GLN A 51 -2.69 20.54 -9.78
CA GLN A 51 -3.46 20.44 -8.54
C GLN A 51 -3.17 21.62 -7.60
N LEU A 52 -1.91 22.05 -7.54
CA LEU A 52 -1.47 23.12 -6.64
C LEU A 52 -1.71 24.54 -7.18
N ALA A 53 -1.88 24.69 -8.49
CA ALA A 53 -2.02 26.00 -9.16
C ALA A 53 -3.15 26.86 -8.57
N GLY A 54 -4.31 26.25 -8.31
CA GLY A 54 -5.48 26.95 -7.77
C GLY A 54 -5.20 27.54 -6.40
N ASP A 55 -4.74 26.70 -5.47
CA ASP A 55 -4.42 27.13 -4.10
C ASP A 55 -3.25 28.12 -4.06
N ALA A 56 -2.25 27.93 -4.93
CA ALA A 56 -1.08 28.81 -5.03
C ALA A 56 -1.39 30.18 -5.62
N GLY A 57 -2.52 30.37 -6.31
CA GLY A 57 -2.81 31.58 -7.07
C GLY A 57 -1.84 31.82 -8.24
N LEU A 58 -1.17 30.76 -8.73
CA LEU A 58 -0.15 30.83 -9.77
C LEU A 58 -0.55 29.98 -10.99
N PRO A 59 -0.13 30.34 -12.21
CA PRO A 59 -0.26 29.46 -13.37
C PRO A 59 0.42 28.12 -13.12
N ALA A 60 -0.20 27.01 -13.54
CA ALA A 60 0.35 25.66 -13.35
C ALA A 60 1.77 25.49 -13.94
N LEU A 61 2.07 26.18 -15.05
CA LEU A 61 3.42 26.21 -15.62
C LEU A 61 4.47 26.84 -14.69
N GLU A 62 4.08 27.84 -13.91
CA GLU A 62 4.96 28.50 -12.95
C GLU A 62 5.21 27.60 -11.74
N VAL A 63 4.14 27.01 -11.20
CA VAL A 63 4.25 25.98 -10.15
C VAL A 63 5.14 24.82 -10.61
N ALA A 64 4.98 24.36 -11.85
CA ALA A 64 5.81 23.30 -12.42
C ALA A 64 7.29 23.72 -12.49
N ARG A 65 7.62 24.97 -12.83
CA ARG A 65 9.02 25.45 -12.85
C ARG A 65 9.65 25.44 -11.45
N ILE A 66 8.91 25.94 -10.46
CA ILE A 66 9.36 25.97 -9.05
C ILE A 66 9.66 24.55 -8.54
N LEU A 67 8.78 23.59 -8.85
CA LEU A 67 8.96 22.20 -8.47
C LEU A 67 10.07 21.52 -9.26
N ARG A 68 10.17 21.78 -10.57
CA ARG A 68 11.22 21.22 -11.44
C ARG A 68 12.61 21.51 -10.91
N GLU A 69 12.89 22.74 -10.48
CA GLU A 69 14.20 23.12 -9.95
C GLU A 69 14.61 22.31 -8.72
N ARG A 70 13.65 22.03 -7.83
CA ARG A 70 13.88 21.24 -6.62
C ARG A 70 14.02 19.76 -6.92
N VAL A 71 13.19 19.22 -7.81
CA VAL A 71 13.19 17.79 -8.14
C VAL A 71 14.37 17.43 -9.04
N ALA A 72 14.79 18.28 -9.96
CA ALA A 72 15.91 18.01 -10.86
C ALA A 72 17.28 17.91 -10.14
N ALA A 73 17.37 18.36 -8.89
CA ALA A 73 18.57 18.23 -8.07
C ALA A 73 18.64 16.90 -7.30
N GLU A 74 17.59 16.08 -7.36
CA GLU A 74 17.49 14.86 -6.56
C GLU A 74 18.20 13.68 -7.23
N PRO A 75 18.99 12.88 -6.48
CA PRO A 75 19.72 11.74 -7.05
C PRO A 75 18.80 10.73 -7.75
N GLY A 76 19.18 10.24 -8.92
CA GLY A 76 18.41 9.25 -9.69
C GLY A 76 17.38 9.84 -10.64
N ILE A 77 17.30 11.17 -10.74
CA ILE A 77 16.49 11.88 -11.73
C ILE A 77 17.43 12.51 -12.77
N GLY A 78 17.48 11.91 -13.96
CA GLY A 78 18.34 12.40 -15.03
C GLY A 78 17.80 13.65 -15.71
N ARG A 79 16.47 13.75 -15.88
CA ARG A 79 15.85 14.91 -16.53
C ARG A 79 14.44 15.16 -16.05
N VAL A 80 14.09 16.44 -15.90
CA VAL A 80 12.71 16.88 -15.63
C VAL A 80 12.28 17.89 -16.69
N GLU A 81 11.25 17.54 -17.45
CA GLU A 81 10.61 18.38 -18.44
C GLU A 81 9.24 18.85 -17.95
N ILE A 82 8.79 20.01 -18.43
CA ILE A 82 7.42 20.47 -18.24
C ILE A 82 6.69 20.26 -19.55
N THR A 83 5.61 19.48 -19.52
CA THR A 83 4.84 19.11 -20.71
C THR A 83 3.39 19.60 -20.62
N GLY A 84 2.82 19.93 -21.78
CA GLY A 84 1.43 20.38 -21.90
C GLY A 84 1.08 21.55 -20.97
N PRO A 85 -0.04 21.50 -20.23
CA PRO A 85 -0.51 22.59 -19.38
C PRO A 85 0.25 22.75 -18.05
N GLY A 86 1.25 21.90 -17.75
CA GLY A 86 1.97 21.92 -16.48
C GLY A 86 2.23 20.54 -15.87
N PHE A 87 2.31 19.48 -16.68
CA PHE A 87 2.76 18.17 -16.19
C PHE A 87 4.28 18.19 -16.00
N LEU A 88 4.76 17.57 -14.93
CA LEU A 88 6.17 17.27 -14.77
C LEU A 88 6.43 15.88 -15.35
N SER A 89 7.22 15.82 -16.42
CA SER A 89 7.70 14.58 -17.04
C SER A 89 9.12 14.29 -16.55
N PHE A 90 9.36 13.09 -16.06
CA PHE A 90 10.63 12.66 -15.47
C PHE A 90 11.26 11.58 -16.33
N THR A 91 12.50 11.79 -16.75
CA THR A 91 13.40 10.71 -17.21
C THR A 91 14.28 10.36 -16.03
N LEU A 92 14.22 9.11 -15.59
CA LEU A 92 15.12 8.64 -14.54
C LEU A 92 16.52 8.43 -15.14
N ASP A 93 17.55 8.52 -14.31
CA ASP A 93 18.86 8.07 -14.74
C ASP A 93 18.77 6.62 -15.21
N ALA A 94 19.56 6.26 -16.23
CA ALA A 94 19.64 4.87 -16.67
C ALA A 94 19.86 3.97 -15.44
N PRO A 95 19.25 2.77 -15.37
CA PRO A 95 19.29 1.92 -14.19
C PRO A 95 20.73 1.78 -13.68
N GLY A 96 21.05 2.51 -12.62
CA GLY A 96 22.38 2.50 -12.04
C GLY A 96 22.57 1.25 -11.20
N ASP A 97 23.71 1.15 -10.53
CA ASP A 97 23.98 0.07 -9.57
C ASP A 97 22.90 -0.06 -8.50
N SER A 98 22.15 1.01 -8.19
CA SER A 98 21.03 0.96 -7.24
C SER A 98 19.87 0.06 -7.66
N ASP A 99 19.48 0.05 -8.93
CA ASP A 99 18.41 -0.82 -9.42
C ASP A 99 18.89 -2.28 -9.48
N ARG A 100 20.18 -2.48 -9.80
CA ARG A 100 20.83 -3.80 -9.74
C ARG A 100 20.94 -4.31 -8.31
N ALA A 101 21.30 -3.46 -7.35
CA ALA A 101 21.34 -3.80 -5.94
C ALA A 101 19.96 -4.21 -5.40
N VAL A 102 18.87 -3.57 -5.85
CA VAL A 102 17.51 -4.00 -5.52
C VAL A 102 17.22 -5.38 -6.11
N LEU A 103 17.54 -5.62 -7.38
CA LEU A 103 17.35 -6.93 -8.01
C LEU A 103 18.19 -8.03 -7.34
N ASP A 104 19.43 -7.73 -6.96
CA ASP A 104 20.32 -8.64 -6.26
C ASP A 104 19.78 -8.92 -4.85
N ALA A 105 19.32 -7.90 -4.12
CA ALA A 105 18.66 -8.08 -2.83
C ALA A 105 17.36 -8.90 -2.91
N VAL A 106 16.56 -8.71 -3.96
CA VAL A 106 15.37 -9.54 -4.22
C VAL A 106 15.77 -10.99 -4.47
N ARG A 107 16.81 -11.23 -5.27
CA ARG A 107 17.31 -12.58 -5.58
C ARG A 107 17.89 -13.27 -4.34
N GLU A 108 18.71 -12.56 -3.57
CA GLU A 108 19.35 -13.07 -2.36
C GLU A 108 18.33 -13.40 -1.27
N ARG A 109 17.35 -12.51 -1.06
CA ARG A 109 16.32 -12.70 -0.02
C ARG A 109 15.18 -13.61 -0.44
N GLY A 110 14.94 -13.81 -1.74
CA GLY A 110 13.89 -14.67 -2.28
C GLY A 110 12.50 -14.34 -1.71
N SER A 111 11.79 -15.35 -1.20
CA SER A 111 10.46 -15.18 -0.60
C SER A 111 10.45 -14.32 0.66
N ALA A 112 11.60 -14.14 1.31
CA ALA A 112 11.75 -13.28 2.48
C ALA A 112 11.96 -11.80 2.10
N TYR A 113 12.10 -11.46 0.81
CA TYR A 113 12.16 -10.05 0.39
C TYR A 113 10.90 -9.30 0.85
N GLY A 114 11.06 -8.06 1.31
CA GLY A 114 9.94 -7.26 1.86
C GLY A 114 9.48 -7.65 3.27
N HIS A 115 9.98 -8.76 3.83
CA HIS A 115 9.78 -9.06 5.25
C HIS A 115 10.64 -8.13 6.11
N GLY A 116 10.17 -7.83 7.31
CA GLY A 116 10.86 -6.96 8.26
C GLY A 116 10.46 -7.27 9.68
N ASP A 117 10.88 -6.42 10.60
CA ASP A 117 10.68 -6.56 12.05
C ASP A 117 10.05 -5.31 12.67
N ALA A 118 9.46 -4.44 11.82
CA ALA A 118 8.86 -3.17 12.23
C ALA A 118 7.77 -3.32 13.30
N LEU A 119 7.16 -4.50 13.43
CA LEU A 119 6.12 -4.82 14.40
C LEU A 119 6.55 -5.93 15.38
N ARG A 120 7.84 -6.24 15.53
CA ARG A 120 8.33 -7.39 16.34
C ARG A 120 7.87 -7.38 17.80
N GLU A 121 7.71 -6.20 18.38
CA GLU A 121 7.25 -6.03 19.77
C GLU A 121 5.73 -6.06 19.89
N GLU A 122 5.00 -5.99 18.77
CA GLU A 122 3.55 -5.88 18.73
C GLU A 122 2.86 -7.24 18.84
N VAL A 123 1.83 -7.27 19.68
CA VAL A 123 0.86 -8.37 19.74
C VAL A 123 -0.48 -7.86 19.26
N LEU A 124 -0.95 -8.39 18.13
CA LEU A 124 -2.17 -7.97 17.48
C LEU A 124 -3.24 -9.04 17.58
N ARG A 125 -4.45 -8.65 17.98
CA ARG A 125 -5.58 -9.56 18.13
C ARG A 125 -6.68 -9.11 17.19
N PHE A 126 -7.00 -9.93 16.19
CA PHE A 126 -8.11 -9.67 15.27
C PHE A 126 -9.31 -10.54 15.60
N HIS A 127 -10.49 -9.99 15.37
CA HIS A 127 -11.74 -10.71 15.58
C HIS A 127 -12.73 -10.44 14.46
N HIS A 128 -13.36 -11.48 13.94
CA HIS A 128 -14.30 -11.37 12.83
C HIS A 128 -15.57 -12.19 13.05
N ALA A 129 -16.65 -11.78 12.40
CA ALA A 129 -17.87 -12.58 12.34
C ALA A 129 -17.67 -13.84 11.51
N ARG A 130 -18.53 -14.85 11.69
CA ARG A 130 -18.51 -16.07 10.87
C ARG A 130 -19.00 -15.79 9.45
N GLU A 131 -18.15 -15.19 8.64
CA GLU A 131 -18.44 -14.74 7.29
C GLU A 131 -17.18 -14.90 6.43
N VAL A 132 -17.33 -15.40 5.19
CA VAL A 132 -16.19 -15.84 4.36
C VAL A 132 -15.26 -14.69 3.96
N ARG A 133 -15.80 -13.51 3.65
CA ARG A 133 -14.96 -12.34 3.36
C ARG A 133 -14.23 -11.88 4.60
N ALA A 134 -14.89 -11.84 5.75
CA ALA A 134 -14.27 -11.45 7.00
C ALA A 134 -13.12 -12.39 7.38
N ALA A 135 -13.29 -13.70 7.15
CA ALA A 135 -12.25 -14.70 7.38
C ALA A 135 -11.06 -14.55 6.41
N VAL A 136 -11.31 -14.35 5.11
CA VAL A 136 -10.26 -14.13 4.09
C VAL A 136 -9.52 -12.81 4.32
N THR A 137 -10.22 -11.73 4.68
CA THR A 137 -9.61 -10.45 5.05
C THR A 137 -8.76 -10.58 6.31
N GLY A 138 -9.25 -11.30 7.32
CA GLY A 138 -8.50 -11.60 8.54
C GLY A 138 -7.19 -12.32 8.22
N ASP A 139 -7.23 -13.39 7.43
CA ASP A 139 -6.02 -14.13 7.01
C ASP A 139 -5.05 -13.26 6.18
N ALA A 140 -5.56 -12.40 5.29
CA ALA A 140 -4.72 -11.49 4.53
C ALA A 140 -3.97 -10.51 5.46
N VAL A 141 -4.68 -9.93 6.44
CA VAL A 141 -4.06 -9.05 7.44
C VAL A 141 -3.05 -9.82 8.30
N ARG A 142 -3.38 -11.06 8.72
CA ARG A 142 -2.45 -11.95 9.44
C ARG A 142 -1.10 -12.06 8.72
N ARG A 143 -1.14 -12.40 7.42
CA ARG A 143 0.07 -12.60 6.62
C ARG A 143 0.90 -11.32 6.49
N LEU A 144 0.23 -10.18 6.31
CA LEU A 144 0.90 -8.87 6.26
C LEU A 144 1.61 -8.55 7.57
N VAL A 145 0.94 -8.67 8.72
CA VAL A 145 1.57 -8.32 10.01
C VAL A 145 2.64 -9.33 10.43
N LEU A 146 2.45 -10.62 10.14
CA LEU A 146 3.48 -11.65 10.36
C LEU A 146 4.74 -11.36 9.53
N SER A 147 4.59 -10.91 8.28
CA SER A 147 5.73 -10.54 7.45
C SER A 147 6.56 -9.40 8.03
N GLN A 148 5.99 -8.61 8.96
CA GLN A 148 6.65 -7.49 9.64
C GLN A 148 7.06 -7.84 11.08
N GLY A 149 7.02 -9.13 11.45
CA GLY A 149 7.49 -9.65 12.73
C GLY A 149 6.45 -9.66 13.86
N ALA A 150 5.22 -9.18 13.64
CA ALA A 150 4.21 -9.14 14.70
C ALA A 150 3.79 -10.53 15.17
N ARG A 151 3.44 -10.65 16.44
CA ARG A 151 2.69 -11.81 16.95
C ARG A 151 1.21 -11.54 16.75
N VAL A 152 0.49 -12.44 16.08
CA VAL A 152 -0.91 -12.22 15.73
C VAL A 152 -1.80 -13.37 16.15
N ARG A 153 -2.98 -13.04 16.68
CA ARG A 153 -4.05 -13.99 16.97
C ARG A 153 -5.34 -13.59 16.28
N ILE A 154 -5.99 -14.52 15.57
CA ILE A 154 -7.30 -14.30 14.94
C ILE A 154 -8.35 -15.18 15.57
N SER A 155 -9.48 -14.56 15.92
CA SER A 155 -10.65 -15.23 16.47
C SER A 155 -11.90 -15.01 15.61
N CYS A 156 -12.82 -15.97 15.66
CA CYS A 156 -14.10 -15.93 14.96
C CYS A 156 -15.25 -16.10 15.96
N ASP A 157 -16.40 -15.45 15.74
CA ASP A 157 -17.57 -15.53 16.63
C ASP A 157 -17.93 -16.96 17.04
N GLU A 158 -17.98 -17.90 16.09
CA GLU A 158 -18.36 -19.27 16.36
C GLU A 158 -17.64 -20.29 15.45
N ALA A 159 -17.36 -21.46 16.03
CA ALA A 159 -16.93 -22.64 15.27
C ALA A 159 -18.12 -23.13 14.44
N GLY A 160 -17.86 -23.87 13.36
CA GLY A 160 -18.98 -24.44 12.61
C GLY A 160 -18.68 -25.81 12.08
N GLN A 161 -19.70 -26.65 12.16
CA GLN A 161 -19.64 -28.08 11.87
C GLN A 161 -19.39 -28.38 10.37
N ALA A 162 -19.67 -27.40 9.49
CA ALA A 162 -19.37 -27.44 8.06
C ALA A 162 -18.86 -26.05 7.63
N GLY A 163 -17.70 -25.98 6.96
CA GLY A 163 -17.07 -24.72 6.54
C GLY A 163 -15.56 -24.63 6.79
N GLU A 164 -15.01 -25.39 7.73
CA GLU A 164 -13.57 -25.33 8.07
C GLU A 164 -12.70 -25.91 6.96
N ALA A 165 -13.13 -27.00 6.33
CA ALA A 165 -12.45 -27.56 5.16
C ALA A 165 -12.45 -26.56 3.99
N GLU A 166 -13.57 -25.87 3.76
CA GLU A 166 -13.72 -24.87 2.71
C GLU A 166 -12.86 -23.63 2.99
N TRP A 167 -12.79 -23.16 4.23
CA TRP A 167 -11.90 -22.06 4.61
C TRP A 167 -10.43 -22.47 4.48
N GLY A 168 -10.09 -23.73 4.78
CA GLY A 168 -8.77 -24.30 4.53
C GLY A 168 -8.39 -24.28 3.04
N LEU A 169 -9.33 -24.58 2.14
CA LEU A 169 -9.11 -24.46 0.68
C LEU A 169 -8.88 -23.01 0.22
N LEU A 170 -9.38 -22.03 0.97
CA LEU A 170 -9.09 -20.61 0.76
C LEU A 170 -7.81 -20.17 1.48
N GLY A 171 -7.12 -21.06 2.19
CA GLY A 171 -5.89 -20.79 2.93
C GLY A 171 -6.10 -19.96 4.18
N VAL A 172 -7.29 -20.02 4.80
CA VAL A 172 -7.66 -19.29 6.01
C VAL A 172 -7.48 -20.17 7.25
N THR A 173 -6.90 -19.60 8.30
CA THR A 173 -6.76 -20.25 9.61
C THR A 173 -7.27 -19.36 10.76
N VAL A 174 -8.04 -19.96 11.67
CA VAL A 174 -8.60 -19.31 12.86
C VAL A 174 -7.97 -19.94 14.11
N ASP A 175 -7.51 -19.11 15.06
CA ASP A 175 -6.80 -19.60 16.25
C ASP A 175 -7.74 -19.89 17.42
N ALA A 176 -8.93 -19.29 17.42
CA ALA A 176 -9.91 -19.46 18.48
C ALA A 176 -11.33 -19.09 18.01
N TYR A 177 -12.32 -19.70 18.63
CA TYR A 177 -13.73 -19.37 18.43
C TYR A 177 -14.33 -18.74 19.70
N GLY A 178 -15.38 -17.94 19.52
CA GLY A 178 -16.01 -17.14 20.57
C GLY A 178 -15.51 -15.69 20.57
N THR A 179 -16.28 -14.82 21.21
CA THR A 179 -15.88 -13.42 21.41
C THR A 179 -14.77 -13.34 22.45
N PRO A 180 -13.54 -12.95 22.09
CA PRO A 180 -12.46 -12.85 23.05
C PRO A 180 -12.67 -11.64 23.98
N PRO A 181 -12.12 -11.67 25.21
CA PRO A 181 -12.17 -10.52 26.10
C PRO A 181 -11.45 -9.33 25.47
N VAL A 182 -11.93 -8.11 25.73
CA VAL A 182 -11.34 -6.86 25.19
C VAL A 182 -9.85 -6.80 25.51
N THR A 183 -9.47 -7.15 26.74
CA THR A 183 -8.08 -7.26 27.21
C THR A 183 -7.64 -8.73 27.27
N SER A 184 -6.39 -9.01 26.89
CA SER A 184 -5.78 -10.34 27.04
C SER A 184 -5.01 -10.40 28.36
N PRO A 185 -5.20 -11.43 29.21
CA PRO A 185 -4.37 -11.61 30.40
C PRO A 185 -2.88 -11.80 30.08
N ALA A 186 -2.59 -12.39 28.91
CA ALA A 186 -1.21 -12.60 28.45
C ALA A 186 -0.57 -11.32 27.89
N ASP A 187 -1.38 -10.42 27.33
CA ASP A 187 -0.91 -9.16 26.72
C ASP A 187 -1.97 -8.06 26.93
N PRO A 188 -1.96 -7.39 28.10
CA PRO A 188 -3.01 -6.45 28.48
C PRO A 188 -3.13 -5.22 27.56
N SER A 189 -2.03 -4.85 26.91
CA SER A 189 -1.95 -3.73 25.96
C SER A 189 -2.35 -4.11 24.53
N ALA A 190 -2.51 -5.40 24.21
CA ALA A 190 -2.80 -5.86 22.86
C ALA A 190 -4.27 -5.53 22.48
N PRO A 191 -4.50 -4.62 21.51
CA PRO A 191 -5.84 -4.20 21.15
C PRO A 191 -6.60 -5.32 20.45
N LEU A 192 -7.90 -5.42 20.74
CA LEU A 192 -8.82 -6.26 19.98
C LEU A 192 -9.37 -5.48 18.78
N ILE A 193 -8.92 -5.82 17.58
CA ILE A 193 -9.23 -5.12 16.34
C ILE A 193 -10.34 -5.88 15.58
N PRO A 194 -11.53 -5.29 15.39
CA PRO A 194 -12.59 -5.94 14.62
C PRO A 194 -12.30 -5.91 13.12
N VAL A 195 -12.46 -7.04 12.46
CA VAL A 195 -12.41 -7.17 10.98
C VAL A 195 -13.83 -7.33 10.47
N ARG A 196 -14.36 -6.24 9.88
CA ARG A 196 -15.77 -6.13 9.46
C ARG A 196 -15.90 -5.61 8.03
N PRO A 197 -15.47 -6.38 7.02
CA PRO A 197 -15.77 -6.03 5.64
C PRO A 197 -17.27 -6.20 5.36
N VAL A 198 -17.74 -5.67 4.22
CA VAL A 198 -19.10 -5.93 3.73
C VAL A 198 -19.25 -7.43 3.43
N PRO A 199 -20.26 -8.13 3.95
CA PRO A 199 -20.43 -9.57 3.72
C PRO A 199 -20.44 -9.95 2.22
N ALA A 200 -19.93 -11.14 1.89
CA ALA A 200 -19.92 -11.65 0.53
C ALA A 200 -21.31 -11.98 -0.02
N GLY A 201 -22.29 -12.24 0.87
CA GLY A 201 -23.63 -12.67 0.49
C GLY A 201 -23.69 -14.09 -0.08
N ALA A 202 -22.62 -14.87 0.08
CA ALA A 202 -22.50 -16.26 -0.34
C ALA A 202 -21.59 -17.03 0.63
N THR A 203 -21.76 -18.35 0.68
CA THR A 203 -20.91 -19.23 1.47
C THR A 203 -19.58 -19.51 0.78
N ALA A 204 -18.57 -19.95 1.54
CA ALA A 204 -17.29 -20.37 0.98
C ALA A 204 -17.46 -21.51 -0.04
N ARG A 205 -18.36 -22.45 0.22
CA ARG A 205 -18.65 -23.58 -0.66
C ARG A 205 -19.18 -23.14 -2.02
N GLU A 206 -20.23 -22.32 -2.03
CA GLU A 206 -20.84 -21.80 -3.27
C GLU A 206 -19.82 -21.04 -4.12
N LEU A 207 -18.95 -20.26 -3.48
CA LEU A 207 -17.91 -19.51 -4.18
C LEU A 207 -16.83 -20.44 -4.75
N LEU A 208 -16.37 -21.42 -3.96
CA LEU A 208 -15.38 -22.41 -4.38
C LEU A 208 -15.88 -23.25 -5.56
N GLU A 209 -17.13 -23.71 -5.52
CA GLU A 209 -17.74 -24.48 -6.61
C GLU A 209 -17.85 -23.65 -7.90
N ARG A 210 -18.16 -22.36 -7.78
CA ARG A 210 -18.36 -21.48 -8.94
C ARG A 210 -17.07 -20.94 -9.55
N LEU A 211 -16.08 -20.62 -8.72
CA LEU A 211 -14.91 -19.84 -9.14
C LEU A 211 -13.57 -20.57 -8.92
N GLY A 212 -13.55 -21.61 -8.08
CA GLY A 212 -12.30 -22.19 -7.58
C GLY A 212 -11.64 -21.34 -6.48
N PRO A 213 -10.56 -21.85 -5.85
CA PRO A 213 -9.95 -21.25 -4.67
C PRO A 213 -9.31 -19.88 -4.94
N ASP A 214 -8.48 -19.77 -5.98
CA ASP A 214 -7.71 -18.55 -6.25
C ASP A 214 -8.62 -17.39 -6.65
N ALA A 215 -9.56 -17.63 -7.56
CA ALA A 215 -10.50 -16.60 -8.00
C ALA A 215 -11.48 -16.19 -6.88
N THR A 216 -11.89 -17.14 -6.02
CA THR A 216 -12.68 -16.81 -4.83
C THR A 216 -11.90 -15.91 -3.89
N ARG A 217 -10.66 -16.30 -3.54
CA ARG A 217 -9.80 -15.51 -2.64
C ARG A 217 -9.54 -14.12 -3.20
N TRP A 218 -9.25 -14.01 -4.49
CA TRP A 218 -9.06 -12.73 -5.17
C TRP A 218 -10.32 -11.85 -5.14
N GLY A 219 -11.50 -12.43 -5.47
CA GLY A 219 -12.77 -11.70 -5.49
C GLY A 219 -13.23 -11.21 -4.11
N LEU A 220 -12.83 -11.89 -3.04
CA LEU A 220 -13.13 -11.51 -1.66
C LEU A 220 -12.22 -10.40 -1.12
N LEU A 221 -11.01 -10.22 -1.70
CA LEU A 221 -10.06 -9.19 -1.28
C LEU A 221 -10.12 -7.89 -2.10
N ARG A 222 -10.98 -7.84 -3.11
CA ARG A 222 -11.19 -6.66 -3.94
C ARG A 222 -12.16 -5.68 -3.29
#